data_AF-A0A533S2J5-F1
#
_entry.id   AF-A0A533S2J5-F1
#
_cell.length_a   1.000
_cell.length_b   1.000
_cell.length_c   1.000
_cell.angle_alpha   90.00
_cell.angle_beta   90.00
_cell.angle_gamma   90.00
#
_symmetry.space_group_name_H-M   'P 1'
#
loop_
_entity.id
_entity.type
_entity.pdbx_description
1 polymer ?
#
loop_
_entity_poly.entity_id
_entity_poly.type
_entity_poly.pdbx_seq_one_letter_code
_entity_poly.pdbx_strand_id
1 'polypeptide(L)' 'SGDAYNAAFVYGMLKRRPLNAVADFANAAAALHIIRTKPVFPEIKKVETFMAETEKRL' A
#
# COMPACT_ATOMS: atom_id res chain seq x y z
N SER A 1 9.36 0.65 -7.02
CA SER A 1 8.91 0.61 -5.61
C SER A 1 8.68 1.99 -4.99
N GLY A 2 9.61 2.94 -5.13
CA GLY A 2 9.43 4.31 -4.61
C GLY A 2 8.18 5.03 -5.15
N ASP A 3 7.89 4.89 -6.44
CA ASP A 3 6.69 5.51 -7.04
C ASP A 3 5.38 4.94 -6.47
N ALA A 4 5.33 3.63 -6.25
CA ALA A 4 4.16 2.98 -5.67
C ALA A 4 3.93 3.42 -4.22
N TYR A 5 5.01 3.59 -3.45
CA TYR A 5 4.94 4.17 -2.10
C TYR A 5 4.41 5.61 -2.15
N ASN A 6 5.05 6.48 -2.96
CA ASN A 6 4.69 7.90 -3.03
C ASN A 6 3.26 8.11 -3.50
N ALA A 7 2.81 7.37 -4.51
CA ALA A 7 1.44 7.43 -5.01
C ALA A 7 0.43 7.01 -3.92
N ALA A 8 0.71 5.91 -3.21
CA ALA A 8 -0.13 5.41 -2.12
C ALA A 8 -0.15 6.36 -0.91
N PHE A 9 0.98 7.01 -0.62
CA PHE A 9 1.08 8.01 0.45
C PHE A 9 0.24 9.25 0.14
N VAL A 10 0.39 9.83 -1.06
CA VAL A 10 -0.42 10.97 -1.52
C VAL A 10 -1.91 10.62 -1.52
N TYR A 11 -2.27 9.42 -1.99
CA TYR A 11 -3.64 8.93 -1.94
C TYR A 11 -4.19 8.89 -0.50
N GLY A 12 -3.42 8.35 0.45
CA GLY A 12 -3.81 8.30 1.86
C GLY A 12 -4.00 9.68 2.49
N MET A 13 -3.12 10.63 2.15
CA MET A 13 -3.23 12.03 2.59
C MET A 13 -4.48 12.72 2.03
N LEU A 14 -4.79 12.52 0.73
CA LEU A 14 -6.01 13.05 0.10
C LEU A 14 -7.29 12.49 0.75
N LYS A 15 -7.22 11.27 1.29
CA LYS A 15 -8.31 10.65 2.05
C LYS A 15 -8.36 11.05 3.53
N ARG A 16 -7.48 11.98 3.97
CA ARG A 16 -7.37 12.46 5.36
C ARG A 16 -7.25 11.32 6.38
N ARG A 17 -6.57 10.23 6.00
CA ARG A 17 -6.29 9.13 6.92
C ARG A 17 -5.23 9.57 7.94
N PRO A 18 -5.22 8.98 9.15
CA PRO A 18 -4.13 9.16 10.11
C PRO A 18 -2.76 8.85 9.49
N LEU A 19 -1.73 9.62 9.84
CA LEU A 19 -0.41 9.51 9.20
C LEU A 19 0.21 8.10 9.29
N ASN A 20 0.03 7.43 10.43
CA ASN A 20 0.43 6.03 10.62
C ASN A 20 -0.27 5.11 9.61
N ALA A 21 -1.60 5.21 9.48
CA ALA A 21 -2.36 4.41 8.52
C ALA A 21 -1.99 4.70 7.05
N VAL A 22 -1.57 5.94 6.74
CA VAL A 22 -1.05 6.30 5.42
C VAL A 22 0.29 5.61 5.17
N ALA A 23 1.20 5.64 6.14
CA ALA A 23 2.51 5.00 6.03
C ALA A 23 2.38 3.47 5.87
N ASP A 24 1.51 2.83 6.65
CA ASP A 24 1.26 1.39 6.56
C ASP A 24 0.70 0.99 5.19
N PHE A 25 -0.27 1.77 4.68
CA PHE A 25 -0.83 1.56 3.35
C PHE A 25 0.21 1.75 2.24
N ALA A 26 1.06 2.77 2.33
CA ALA A 26 2.10 3.04 1.35
C ALA A 26 3.19 1.94 1.34
N ASN A 27 3.58 1.45 2.52
CA ASN A 27 4.48 0.31 2.67
C ASN A 27 3.88 -0.95 2.05
N ALA A 28 2.60 -1.24 2.32
CA ALA A 28 1.88 -2.37 1.74
C ALA A 28 1.83 -2.30 0.21
N ALA A 29 1.57 -1.12 -0.36
CA ALA A 29 1.57 -0.92 -1.82
C ALA A 29 2.95 -1.16 -2.43
N ALA A 30 4.02 -0.65 -1.80
CA ALA A 30 5.38 -0.87 -2.25
C ALA A 30 5.80 -2.34 -2.17
N ALA A 31 5.48 -3.02 -1.06
CA ALA A 31 5.74 -4.44 -0.88
C ALA A 31 5.03 -5.29 -1.94
N LEU A 32 3.74 -5.04 -2.15
CA LEU A 32 2.94 -5.75 -3.15
C LEU A 32 3.46 -5.53 -4.57
N HIS A 33 3.93 -4.32 -4.88
CA HIS A 33 4.56 -4.00 -6.16
C HIS A 33 5.91 -4.70 -6.37
N ILE A 34 6.70 -4.91 -5.31
CA ILE A 34 7.95 -5.69 -5.38
C ILE A 34 7.66 -7.17 -5.60
N ILE A 35 6.70 -7.72 -4.85
CA ILE A 35 6.33 -9.14 -4.90
C ILE A 35 5.78 -9.52 -6.28
N ARG A 36 5.05 -8.61 -6.92
CA ARG A 36 4.51 -8.84 -8.26
C ARG A 36 5.53 -8.37 -9.30
N THR A 37 6.17 -9.32 -9.97
CA THR A 37 7.13 -9.14 -11.07
C THR A 37 6.59 -8.41 -12.32
N LYS A 38 5.41 -7.79 -12.28
CA LYS A 38 4.83 -7.01 -13.37
C LYS A 38 4.82 -5.51 -13.03
N PRO A 39 5.10 -4.63 -14.01
CA PRO A 39 5.30 -3.19 -13.80
C PRO A 39 4.01 -2.41 -13.51
N VAL A 40 2.94 -3.07 -13.06
CA VAL A 40 1.64 -2.44 -12.85
C VAL A 40 1.52 -2.02 -11.39
N PHE A 41 1.10 -0.76 -11.16
CA PHE A 41 0.74 -0.30 -9.83
C PHE A 41 -0.34 -1.21 -9.23
N PRO A 42 -0.24 -1.57 -7.95
CA PRO A 42 -1.24 -2.42 -7.32
C PRO A 42 -2.59 -1.70 -7.22
N GLU A 43 -3.67 -2.42 -7.48
CA GLU A 43 -5.03 -1.93 -7.22
C GLU A 43 -5.23 -1.69 -5.72
N ILE A 44 -5.94 -0.62 -5.36
CA ILE A 44 -6.22 -0.23 -3.96
C ILE A 44 -6.80 -1.41 -3.16
N LYS A 45 -7.79 -2.10 -3.72
CA LYS A 45 -8.45 -3.26 -3.08
C LYS A 45 -7.45 -4.38 -2.75
N LYS A 46 -6.42 -4.58 -3.59
CA LYS A 46 -5.40 -5.60 -3.37
C LYS A 46 -4.43 -5.20 -2.26
N VAL A 47 -4.11 -3.90 -2.14
CA VAL A 47 -3.31 -3.38 -1.02
C VAL A 47 -4.06 -3.56 0.30
N GLU A 48 -5.35 -3.22 0.34
CA GLU A 48 -6.19 -3.39 1.54
C GLU A 48 -6.33 -4.86 1.95
N THR A 49 -6.50 -5.76 0.97
CA THR A 49 -6.55 -7.21 1.21
C THR A 49 -5.22 -7.71 1.76
N PHE A 50 -4.11 -7.28 1.18
CA PHE A 50 -2.76 -7.65 1.61
C PHE A 50 -2.46 -7.21 3.05
N MET A 51 -2.90 -6.01 3.45
CA MET A 51 -2.78 -5.55 4.83
C MET A 51 -3.59 -6.44 5.79
N ALA A 52 -4.86 -6.70 5.49
CA ALA A 52 -5.73 -7.52 6.33
C ALA A 52 -5.24 -8.98 6.48
N GLU A 53 -4.61 -9.54 5.43
CA GLU A 53 -3.99 -10.87 5.50
C GLU A 53 -2.71 -10.89 6.33
N THR A 54 -1.95 -9.78 6.34
CA THR A 54 -0.70 -9.65 7.11
C THR A 54 -1.00 -9.49 8.60
N GLU A 55 -2.01 -8.70 8.97
CA GLU A 55 -2.46 -8.53 10.35
C GLU A 55 -2.95 -9.85 10.98
N LYS A 56 -3.60 -10.73 10.20
CA LYS A 56 -4.06 -12.05 10.69
C LYS A 56 -2.92 -13.05 10.95
N ARG A 57 -1.71 -12.77 10.48
CA ARG A 57 -0.53 -13.65 10.63
C ARG A 57 0.38 -13.23 11.80
N LEU A 58 0.09 -12.09 12.42
CA LEU A 58 0.74 -11.58 13.63
C LEU A 58 -0.10 -11.92 14.87
#